data_AF-A0A813DCX2-F1
#
_entry.id   AF-A0A813DCX2-F1
#
_cell.length_a   1.000
_cell.length_b   1.000
_cell.length_c   1.000
_cell.angle_alpha   90.00
_cell.angle_beta   90.00
_cell.angle_gamma   90.00
#
_symmetry.space_group_name_H-M   'P 1'
#
loop_
_entity.id
_entity.type
_entity.pdbx_description
1 polymer ?
#
loop_
_entity_poly.entity_id
_entity_poly.type
_entity_poly.pdbx_seq_one_letter_code
_entity_poly.pdbx_strand_id
1 'polypeptide(L)'
;PIIYHMCPQSAWDEVKHEPTGTYVPEGFDKVGFIHCTSIATGLLNVANHFYKGSKEAWICLEIDAAACAPAKVIWEPPAPVAASSLT
;
A
#
# COMPACT_ATOMS: atom_id res chain seq x y z
N PRO A 1 -9.73 -13.35 1.17
CA PRO A 1 -10.00 -12.65 -0.10
C PRO A 1 -8.71 -12.04 -0.61
N ILE A 2 -8.60 -11.79 -1.91
CA ILE A 2 -7.44 -11.10 -2.45
C ILE A 2 -7.58 -9.59 -2.21
N ILE A 3 -6.50 -8.98 -1.74
CA ILE A 3 -6.36 -7.54 -1.54
C ILE A 3 -5.07 -7.05 -2.20
N TYR A 4 -5.05 -5.78 -2.57
CA TYR A 4 -3.98 -5.16 -3.33
C TYR A 4 -3.37 -4.00 -2.59
N HIS A 5 -2.04 -3.92 -2.62
CA HIS A 5 -1.25 -2.82 -2.07
C HIS A 5 -0.25 -2.35 -3.13
N MET A 6 -0.09 -1.04 -3.29
CA MET A 6 0.95 -0.47 -4.15
C MET A 6 2.07 0.12 -3.32
N CYS A 7 3.29 -0.14 -3.77
CA CYS A 7 4.49 0.41 -3.17
C CYS A 7 5.60 0.63 -4.22
N PRO A 8 6.61 1.43 -3.89
CA PRO A 8 7.80 1.52 -4.72
C PRO A 8 8.52 0.18 -4.80
N GLN A 9 9.02 -0.16 -5.98
CA GLN A 9 9.72 -1.44 -6.20
C GLN A 9 10.99 -1.53 -5.33
N SER A 10 11.71 -0.42 -5.16
CA SER A 10 12.94 -0.40 -4.37
C SER A 10 12.66 -0.80 -2.91
N ALA A 11 11.61 -0.22 -2.31
CA ALA A 11 11.18 -0.52 -0.95
C ALA A 11 10.82 -2.00 -0.77
N TRP A 12 10.20 -2.62 -1.77
CA TRP A 12 9.92 -4.06 -1.73
C TRP A 12 11.17 -4.92 -1.92
N ASP A 13 12.11 -4.49 -2.77
CA ASP A 13 13.35 -5.21 -2.99
C ASP A 13 14.27 -5.16 -1.76
N GLU A 14 14.22 -4.09 -0.96
CA GLU A 14 14.92 -4.00 0.33
C GLU A 14 14.45 -5.06 1.33
N VAL A 15 13.15 -5.35 1.37
CA VAL A 15 12.58 -6.39 2.25
C VAL A 15 13.22 -7.77 2.01
N LYS A 16 13.58 -8.08 0.77
CA LYS A 16 14.23 -9.36 0.42
C LYS A 16 15.62 -9.50 1.05
N HIS A 17 16.24 -8.40 1.44
CA HIS A 17 17.56 -8.37 2.06
C HIS A 17 17.48 -8.22 3.59
N GLU A 18 16.32 -7.86 4.13
CA GLU A 18 16.08 -7.76 5.57
C GLU A 18 16.02 -9.16 6.22
N PRO A 19 16.75 -9.41 7.34
CA PRO A 19 16.77 -10.72 7.98
C PRO A 19 15.40 -11.25 8.40
N THR A 20 14.45 -10.35 8.67
CA THR A 20 13.08 -10.70 9.06
C THR A 20 12.14 -10.82 7.87
N GLY A 21 12.50 -10.28 6.70
CA GLY A 21 11.60 -10.16 5.55
C GLY A 21 10.37 -9.29 5.83
N THR A 22 10.43 -8.38 6.81
CA THR A 22 9.28 -7.55 7.20
C THR A 22 9.18 -6.33 6.32
N TYR A 23 8.06 -6.18 5.61
CA TYR A 23 7.73 -4.96 4.88
C TYR A 23 7.03 -3.95 5.78
N VAL A 24 7.54 -2.71 5.80
CA VAL A 24 6.91 -1.57 6.50
C VAL A 24 6.82 -0.41 5.51
N PRO A 25 5.61 0.02 5.11
CA PRO A 25 5.46 1.13 4.17
C PRO A 25 5.79 2.48 4.82
N GLU A 26 6.08 3.48 3.99
CA GLU A 26 6.23 4.87 4.44
C GLU A 26 4.97 5.35 5.17
N GLY A 27 5.15 6.04 6.31
CA GLY A 27 4.06 6.59 7.12
C GLY A 27 3.33 5.58 8.00
N PHE A 28 3.73 4.30 8.01
CA PHE A 28 3.15 3.28 8.89
C PHE A 28 3.24 3.66 10.37
N ASP A 29 4.32 4.33 10.77
CA ASP A 29 4.55 4.86 12.12
C ASP A 29 3.49 5.89 12.56
N LYS A 30 2.88 6.60 11.60
CA LYS A 30 1.88 7.64 11.85
C LYS A 30 0.46 7.10 11.91
N VAL A 31 0.11 6.17 11.02
CA VAL A 31 -1.28 5.67 10.88
C VAL A 31 -1.48 4.31 11.54
N GLY A 32 -0.44 3.49 11.66
CA GLY A 32 -0.47 2.20 12.33
C GLY A 32 -1.07 1.04 11.52
N PHE A 33 -1.38 1.24 10.24
CA PHE A 33 -1.93 0.20 9.35
C PHE A 33 -1.46 0.36 7.90
N ILE A 34 -1.57 -0.72 7.12
CA ILE A 34 -1.25 -0.73 5.69
C ILE A 34 -2.56 -0.54 4.90
N HIS A 35 -2.58 0.44 4.00
CA HIS A 35 -3.72 0.66 3.12
C HIS A 35 -3.74 -0.38 2.01
N CYS A 36 -4.85 -1.11 1.92
CA CYS A 36 -5.11 -2.11 0.89
C CYS A 36 -6.50 -1.90 0.28
N THR A 37 -6.73 -2.44 -0.91
CA THR A 37 -8.04 -2.45 -1.56
C THR A 37 -8.37 -3.82 -2.15
N SER A 38 -9.62 -4.26 -2.12
CA SER A 38 -10.09 -5.41 -2.90
C SER A 38 -10.38 -5.05 -4.37
N ILE A 39 -10.33 -3.78 -4.74
CA ILE A 39 -10.70 -3.27 -6.06
C ILE A 39 -9.43 -2.87 -6.81
N ALA A 40 -8.88 -3.79 -7.60
CA ALA A 40 -7.66 -3.57 -8.37
C ALA A 40 -7.73 -2.34 -9.29
N THR A 41 -8.88 -2.07 -9.91
CA THR A 41 -9.08 -0.89 -10.76
C THR A 41 -9.07 0.42 -9.96
N GLY A 42 -9.55 0.40 -8.71
CA GLY A 42 -9.50 1.56 -7.82
C GLY A 42 -8.07 1.94 -7.45
N LEU A 43 -7.18 0.95 -7.35
CA LEU A 43 -5.77 1.15 -7.05
C LEU A 43 -5.06 1.96 -8.15
N LEU A 44 -5.35 1.69 -9.42
CA LEU A 44 -4.80 2.46 -10.54
C LEU A 44 -5.24 3.93 -10.52
N ASN A 45 -6.47 4.21 -10.10
CA ASN A 45 -6.95 5.60 -9.95
C ASN A 45 -6.15 6.34 -8.88
N VAL A 46 -5.92 5.70 -7.72
CA VAL A 46 -5.09 6.24 -6.63
C VAL A 46 -3.66 6.47 -7.14
N ALA A 47 -3.07 5.49 -7.81
CA ALA A 47 -1.70 5.59 -8.31
C ALA A 47 -1.53 6.72 -9.33
N ASN A 48 -2.45 6.83 -10.29
CA ASN A 48 -2.44 7.90 -11.28
C ASN A 48 -2.76 9.28 -10.68
N HIS A 49 -3.37 9.34 -9.50
CA HIS A 49 -3.61 10.60 -8.80
C HIS A 49 -2.38 11.05 -8.02
N PHE A 50 -1.80 10.18 -7.18
CA PHE A 50 -0.73 10.54 -6.25
C PHE A 50 0.68 10.39 -6.82
N TYR A 51 0.90 9.40 -7.70
CA TYR A 51 2.24 8.98 -8.12
C TYR A 51 2.54 9.25 -9.60
N LYS A 52 1.67 10.00 -10.31
CA LYS A 52 1.86 10.33 -11.73
C LYS A 52 3.20 11.02 -12.04
N GLY A 53 3.73 11.80 -11.10
CA GLY A 53 5.03 12.48 -11.22
C GLY A 53 6.22 11.66 -10.74
N SER A 54 5.99 10.46 -10.18
CA SER A 54 7.06 9.59 -9.68
C SER A 54 7.95 9.14 -10.82
N LYS A 55 9.27 9.28 -10.65
CA LYS A 55 10.28 8.68 -11.54
C LYS A 55 10.65 7.25 -11.15
N GLU A 56 10.15 6.80 -10.00
CA GLU A 56 10.42 5.47 -9.47
C GLU A 56 9.49 4.41 -10.09
N ALA A 57 9.96 3.16 -10.15
CA ALA A 57 9.14 2.02 -10.52
C ALA A 57 8.21 1.62 -9.36
N TRP A 58 6.94 1.36 -9.68
CA TRP A 58 5.93 0.94 -8.71
C TRP A 58 5.46 -0.47 -9.04
N ILE A 59 5.17 -1.26 -8.00
CA ILE A 59 4.60 -2.59 -8.11
C ILE A 59 3.25 -2.66 -7.41
N CYS A 60 2.46 -3.66 -7.78
CA CYS A 60 1.22 -4.02 -7.10
C CYS A 60 1.41 -5.40 -6.48
N LEU A 61 1.29 -5.47 -5.16
CA LEU A 61 1.30 -6.71 -4.41
C LEU A 61 -0.12 -7.28 -4.36
N GLU A 62 -0.26 -8.53 -4.80
CA GLU A 62 -1.47 -9.32 -4.61
C GLU A 62 -1.32 -10.13 -3.32
N ILE A 63 -2.22 -9.93 -2.36
CA ILE A 63 -2.11 -10.46 -1.01
C ILE A 63 -3.36 -11.29 -0.69
N ASP A 64 -3.16 -12.53 -0.24
CA ASP A 64 -4.25 -13.29 0.37
C ASP A 64 -4.47 -12.79 1.81
N ALA A 65 -5.58 -12.10 2.03
CA ALA A 65 -5.97 -11.59 3.34
C ALA A 65 -6.08 -12.69 4.41
N ALA A 66 -6.36 -13.95 4.04
CA ALA A 66 -6.39 -15.05 4.99
C ALA A 66 -4.98 -15.41 5.53
N ALA A 67 -3.94 -15.18 4.72
CA ALA A 67 -2.56 -15.42 5.08
C ALA A 67 -1.95 -14.30 5.94
N CYS A 68 -2.68 -13.19 6.17
CA CYS A 68 -2.20 -12.09 6.99
C CYS A 68 -2.23 -12.37 8.50
N ALA A 69 -2.79 -13.49 8.95
CA ALA A 69 -2.83 -13.83 10.38
C ALA A 69 -1.41 -13.85 10.98
N PRO A 70 -1.19 -13.25 12.16
CA PRO A 70 -2.19 -12.77 13.12
C PRO A 70 -2.67 -11.32 12.90
N ALA A 71 -2.20 -10.62 11.88
CA ALA A 71 -2.67 -9.27 11.57
C ALA A 71 -4.16 -9.27 11.18
N LYS A 72 -4.89 -8.23 11.59
CA LYS A 72 -6.31 -8.07 11.29
C LYS A 72 -6.49 -7.29 10.00
N VAL A 73 -7.32 -7.82 9.11
CA VAL A 73 -7.81 -7.09 7.93
C VAL A 73 -9.16 -6.46 8.29
N ILE A 74 -9.21 -5.13 8.30
CA ILE A 74 -10.40 -4.34 8.66
C ILE A 74 -10.88 -3.61 7.42
N TRP A 75 -12.17 -3.74 7.10
CA TRP A 75 -12.80 -3.05 5.97
C TRP A 75 -13.48 -1.79 6.46
N GLU A 76 -13.06 -0.65 5.93
CA GLU A 76 -13.62 0.66 6.26
C GLU A 76 -14.20 1.32 5.00
N PRO A 77 -15.18 2.24 5.13
CA PRO A 77 -15.63 3.07 4.03
C PRO A 77 -14.46 3.87 3.42
N PRO A 78 -14.52 4.26 2.14
CA PRO A 78 -13.47 5.06 1.53
C PRO A 78 -13.22 6.35 2.33
N ALA A 79 -11.97 6.57 2.73
CA ALA A 79 -11.59 7.81 3.37
C ALA A 79 -11.81 8.98 2.40
N PRO A 80 -12.28 10.16 2.87
CA PRO A 80 -12.27 11.36 2.05
C PRO A 80 -10.83 11.64 1.64
N VAL A 81 -10.58 11.81 0.34
CA VAL A 81 -9.31 12.32 -0.15
C VAL A 81 -9.24 13.79 0.31
N ALA A 82 -8.62 14.06 1.44
CA ALA A 82 -8.28 15.43 1.80
C ALA A 82 -7.38 15.95 0.68
N ALA A 83 -7.82 16.97 -0.04
CA ALA A 83 -6.97 17.68 -0.98
C ALA A 83 -5.73 18.11 -0.21
N SER A 84 -4.58 17.52 -0.53
CA SER A 84 -3.31 17.95 0.03
C SER A 84 -3.12 19.40 -0.43
N SER A 85 -3.45 20.34 0.46
CA SER A 85 -3.12 21.74 0.27
C SER A 85 -1.62 21.82 0.47
N LEU A 86 -0.88 21.64 -0.63
CA LEU A 86 0.44 22.23 -0.75
C LEU A 86 0.22 23.75 -0.82
N THR A 87 0.26 24.39 0.34
CA THR A 87 0.53 25.83 0.49
C THR A 87 1.85 26.01 1.19
#